data_AF-G2KST6-F1
#
_entry.id   AF-G2KST6-F1
#
_cell.length_a   1.000
_cell.length_b   1.000
_cell.length_c   1.000
_cell.angle_alpha   90.00
_cell.angle_beta   90.00
_cell.angle_gamma   90.00
#
_symmetry.space_group_name_H-M   'P 1'
#
loop_
_entity.id
_entity.type
_entity.pdbx_description
1 polymer ?
#
loop_
_entity_poly.entity_id
_entity_poly.type
_entity_poly.pdbx_seq_one_letter_code
_entity_poly.pdbx_strand_id
1 'polypeptide(L)'
;MPIALSKPFARNTQVDDYDVRQIKKALNRLGYYVPDDAVFTALKQFQTDHGLSPSGMVRPGDETIAALNNAITNAPDSQYIWRTVGDGRVRGQHAALAGQQRQWNDSPDPGEDFNCRCWAEPVSATGKPQGPLDCREERDAADLAEKKVQEIKDLIIGLAEDAQKIKQEKDEIIRRLTQLFGGVLAIHIINWPAKWLDNMHEAIRFNFGIQIENQLQGEIEFLGERLKRIREKIQEKLDQRAILDVLLEKSLDDYTEAEKRLDDCMSKKNESGVISV
;
A
#
# COMPACT_ATOMS: atom_id res chain seq x y z
N MET A 1 10.54 -34.69 6.09
CA MET A 1 11.65 -34.79 5.11
C MET A 1 12.45 -33.50 5.20
N PRO A 2 13.75 -33.54 5.52
CA PRO A 2 14.57 -32.33 5.57
C PRO A 2 14.80 -31.79 4.15
N ILE A 3 14.53 -30.50 3.95
CA ILE A 3 14.85 -29.73 2.76
C ILE A 3 16.35 -29.45 2.76
N ALA A 4 17.01 -29.79 1.65
CA ALA A 4 18.39 -29.40 1.36
C ALA A 4 18.43 -28.87 -0.07
N LEU A 5 18.77 -27.59 -0.24
CA LEU A 5 18.87 -26.96 -1.54
C LEU A 5 20.23 -27.22 -2.17
N SER A 6 20.24 -27.47 -3.48
CA SER A 6 21.47 -27.58 -4.26
C SER A 6 22.05 -26.21 -4.64
N LYS A 7 21.17 -25.21 -4.84
CA LYS A 7 21.51 -23.86 -5.29
C LYS A 7 20.63 -22.81 -4.61
N PRO A 8 20.99 -21.51 -4.65
CA PRO A 8 20.11 -20.44 -4.21
C PRO A 8 18.79 -20.41 -4.99
N PHE A 9 17.69 -20.38 -4.24
CA PHE A 9 16.31 -20.30 -4.72
C PHE A 9 15.85 -18.83 -4.77
N ALA A 10 15.78 -18.23 -5.96
CA ALA A 10 15.36 -16.83 -6.16
C ALA A 10 14.70 -16.61 -7.54
N ARG A 11 13.91 -15.53 -7.70
CA ARG A 11 13.11 -15.25 -8.93
C ARG A 11 13.93 -15.20 -10.23
N ASN A 12 15.18 -14.74 -10.15
CA ASN A 12 16.03 -14.47 -11.31
C ASN A 12 17.25 -15.39 -11.38
N THR A 13 17.23 -16.53 -10.68
CA THR A 13 18.30 -17.53 -10.75
C THR A 13 17.80 -18.78 -11.45
N GLN A 14 18.73 -19.53 -12.05
CA GLN A 14 18.41 -20.88 -12.50
C GLN A 14 18.21 -21.76 -11.27
N VAL A 15 16.96 -22.09 -10.99
CA VAL A 15 16.58 -22.94 -9.87
C VAL A 15 16.50 -24.39 -10.34
N ASP A 16 16.96 -25.33 -9.53
CA ASP A 16 16.79 -26.75 -9.80
C ASP A 16 15.32 -27.17 -9.60
N ASP A 17 14.78 -27.97 -10.52
CA ASP A 17 13.38 -28.41 -10.46
C ASP A 17 13.09 -29.23 -9.19
N TYR A 18 14.08 -29.98 -8.69
CA TYR A 18 13.96 -30.71 -7.42
C TYR A 18 13.79 -29.75 -6.24
N ASP A 19 14.60 -28.69 -6.19
CA ASP A 19 14.55 -27.66 -5.15
C ASP A 19 13.19 -26.94 -5.14
N VAL A 20 12.65 -26.62 -6.33
CA VAL A 20 11.29 -26.05 -6.47
C VAL A 20 10.23 -26.97 -5.88
N ARG A 21 10.27 -28.27 -6.16
CA ARG A 21 9.31 -29.23 -5.63
C ARG A 21 9.39 -29.34 -4.12
N GLN A 22 10.60 -29.43 -3.57
CA GLN A 22 10.82 -29.53 -2.13
C GLN A 22 10.25 -28.31 -1.39
N ILE A 23 10.54 -27.10 -1.88
CA ILE A 23 10.02 -25.85 -1.29
C ILE A 23 8.49 -25.76 -1.45
N LYS A 24 7.94 -26.10 -2.61
CA LYS A 24 6.48 -26.11 -2.80
C LYS A 24 5.78 -27.09 -1.87
N LYS A 25 6.30 -28.31 -1.75
CA LYS A 25 5.77 -29.36 -0.88
C LYS A 25 5.79 -28.93 0.59
N ALA A 26 6.90 -28.32 1.01
CA ALA A 26 7.05 -27.73 2.33
C ALA A 26 6.01 -26.63 2.60
N LEU A 27 5.90 -25.65 1.70
CA LEU A 27 4.96 -24.54 1.85
C LEU A 27 3.50 -25.02 1.80
N ASN A 28 3.18 -26.02 0.97
CA ASN A 28 1.87 -26.69 0.96
C ASN A 28 1.57 -27.33 2.31
N ARG A 29 2.53 -28.08 2.88
CA ARG A 29 2.36 -28.74 4.18
C ARG A 29 2.14 -27.75 5.32
N LEU A 30 2.75 -26.57 5.20
CA LEU A 30 2.60 -25.48 6.16
C LEU A 30 1.42 -24.55 5.86
N GLY A 31 0.67 -24.78 4.78
CA GLY A 31 -0.51 -23.97 4.40
C GLY A 31 -0.20 -22.61 3.77
N TYR A 32 1.04 -22.35 3.34
CA TYR A 32 1.45 -21.07 2.73
C TYR A 32 1.29 -21.01 1.22
N TYR A 33 1.19 -22.16 0.53
CA TYR A 33 1.20 -22.19 -0.94
C TYR A 33 -0.22 -22.15 -1.54
N VAL A 34 -0.48 -21.15 -2.38
CA VAL A 34 -1.64 -21.05 -3.26
C VAL A 34 -1.13 -20.79 -4.68
N PRO A 35 -1.66 -21.44 -5.74
CA PRO A 35 -1.04 -21.35 -7.08
C PRO A 35 -1.00 -19.95 -7.71
N ASP A 36 -1.97 -19.10 -7.38
CA ASP A 36 -2.04 -17.71 -7.87
C ASP A 36 -0.96 -16.83 -7.23
N ASP A 37 -0.56 -17.17 -6.00
CA ASP A 37 0.58 -16.58 -5.33
C ASP A 37 1.84 -17.32 -5.78
N ALA A 38 2.65 -16.72 -6.66
CA ALA A 38 3.93 -17.29 -7.07
C ALA A 38 4.69 -17.85 -5.84
N VAL A 39 5.36 -19.00 -5.96
CA VAL A 39 6.02 -19.69 -4.82
C VAL A 39 6.90 -18.76 -3.95
N PHE A 40 7.50 -17.74 -4.57
CA PHE A 40 8.30 -16.72 -3.89
C PHE A 40 7.49 -15.78 -3.00
N THR A 41 6.21 -15.54 -3.30
CA THR A 41 5.26 -14.80 -2.47
C THR A 41 4.91 -15.63 -1.23
N ALA A 42 4.55 -16.90 -1.40
CA ALA A 42 4.31 -17.83 -0.28
C ALA A 42 5.54 -17.96 0.63
N LEU A 43 6.73 -18.02 0.03
CA LEU A 43 7.99 -18.05 0.76
C LEU A 43 8.28 -16.76 1.52
N LYS A 44 8.03 -15.59 0.90
CA LYS A 44 8.16 -14.29 1.56
C LYS A 44 7.20 -14.20 2.74
N GLN A 45 5.99 -14.71 2.59
CA GLN A 45 4.99 -14.74 3.65
C GLN A 45 5.46 -15.61 4.82
N PHE A 46 5.95 -16.82 4.54
CA PHE A 46 6.57 -17.67 5.55
C PHE A 46 7.71 -16.95 6.29
N GLN A 47 8.59 -16.25 5.56
CA GLN A 47 9.68 -15.49 6.16
C GLN A 47 9.16 -14.41 7.11
N THR A 48 8.18 -13.62 6.70
CA THR A 48 7.56 -12.57 7.53
C THR A 48 6.99 -13.17 8.83
N ASP A 49 6.17 -14.21 8.72
CA ASP A 49 5.46 -14.80 9.88
C ASP A 49 6.42 -15.48 10.87
N HIS A 50 7.62 -15.85 10.42
CA HIS A 50 8.67 -16.44 11.26
C HIS A 50 9.76 -15.43 11.68
N GLY A 51 9.54 -14.12 11.48
CA GLY A 51 10.48 -13.07 11.90
C GLY A 51 11.80 -13.06 11.13
N LEU A 52 11.80 -13.59 9.91
CA LEU A 52 12.95 -13.63 9.01
C LEU A 52 12.89 -12.47 8.01
N SER A 53 14.01 -12.23 7.31
CA SER A 53 14.03 -11.26 6.22
C SER A 53 13.08 -11.67 5.08
N PRO A 54 12.05 -10.86 4.73
CA PRO A 54 11.02 -11.23 3.75
C PRO A 54 11.52 -11.03 2.30
N SER A 55 12.63 -11.66 1.99
CA SER A 55 13.33 -11.54 0.71
C SER A 55 12.68 -12.35 -0.42
N GLY A 56 11.90 -13.38 -0.06
CA GLY A 56 11.44 -14.40 -0.99
C GLY A 56 12.60 -15.20 -1.60
N MET A 57 13.78 -15.16 -1.00
CA MET A 57 14.98 -15.89 -1.43
C MET A 57 15.41 -16.87 -0.35
N VAL A 58 16.00 -17.99 -0.78
CA VAL A 58 16.56 -18.99 0.13
C VAL A 58 17.91 -19.46 -0.40
N ARG A 59 18.88 -19.59 0.50
CA ARG A 59 20.22 -20.12 0.19
C ARG A 59 20.43 -21.46 0.90
N PRO A 60 21.24 -22.37 0.33
CA PRO A 60 21.62 -23.59 1.03
C PRO A 60 22.20 -23.28 2.42
N GLY A 61 21.58 -23.86 3.47
CA GLY A 61 22.03 -23.70 4.85
C GLY A 61 21.65 -22.38 5.53
N ASP A 62 20.77 -21.56 4.95
CA ASP A 62 20.33 -20.33 5.59
C ASP A 62 19.28 -20.54 6.70
N GLU A 63 18.96 -19.45 7.39
CA GLU A 63 17.95 -19.40 8.45
C GLU A 63 16.54 -19.78 7.96
N THR A 64 16.22 -19.52 6.68
CA THR A 64 14.90 -19.87 6.12
C THR A 64 14.76 -21.37 5.93
N ILE A 65 15.81 -22.07 5.47
CA ILE A 65 15.82 -23.54 5.41
C ILE A 65 15.74 -24.14 6.79
N ALA A 66 16.49 -23.60 7.76
CA ALA A 66 16.42 -24.07 9.14
C ALA A 66 15.00 -23.92 9.70
N ALA A 67 14.37 -22.75 9.50
CA ALA A 67 13.01 -22.48 9.92
C ALA A 67 11.98 -23.39 9.23
N LEU A 68 12.07 -23.58 7.90
CA LEU A 68 11.19 -24.49 7.15
C LEU A 68 11.31 -25.92 7.67
N ASN A 69 12.53 -26.42 7.84
CA ASN A 69 12.76 -27.77 8.34
C ASN A 69 12.20 -27.96 9.75
N ASN A 70 12.39 -26.97 10.63
CA ASN A 70 11.84 -26.98 11.97
C ASN A 70 10.30 -26.98 11.94
N ALA A 71 9.71 -26.07 11.16
CA ALA A 71 8.25 -25.96 11.02
C ALA A 71 7.63 -27.25 10.47
N ILE A 72 8.23 -27.88 9.46
CA ILE A 72 7.75 -29.16 8.90
C ILE A 72 7.89 -30.31 9.89
N THR A 73 8.97 -30.34 10.67
CA THR A 73 9.22 -31.38 11.66
C THR A 73 8.19 -31.31 12.80
N ASN A 74 7.79 -30.10 13.18
CA ASN A 74 6.79 -29.88 14.22
C ASN A 74 5.35 -29.81 13.68
N ALA A 75 5.18 -29.86 12.35
CA ALA A 75 3.85 -29.85 11.75
C ALA A 75 3.16 -31.19 12.06
N PRO A 76 1.95 -31.17 12.67
CA PRO A 76 1.22 -32.39 12.95
C PRO A 76 0.95 -33.16 11.66
N ASP A 77 0.81 -34.48 11.74
CA ASP A 77 0.31 -35.31 10.64
C ASP A 77 -1.19 -35.04 10.46
N SER A 78 -1.48 -33.87 9.90
CA SER A 78 -2.82 -33.35 9.66
C SER A 78 -3.38 -33.86 8.33
N GLN A 79 -4.70 -33.82 8.23
CA GLN A 79 -5.40 -34.01 6.97
C GLN A 79 -5.48 -32.67 6.23
N TYR A 80 -5.58 -32.74 4.91
CA TYR A 80 -5.74 -31.58 4.04
C TYR A 80 -6.81 -31.88 2.98
N ILE A 81 -7.43 -30.84 2.43
CA ILE A 81 -8.29 -30.96 1.24
C ILE A 81 -7.43 -30.67 0.02
N TRP A 82 -7.41 -31.61 -0.93
CA TRP A 82 -6.69 -31.44 -2.19
C TRP A 82 -7.41 -30.45 -3.09
N ARG A 83 -6.73 -29.37 -3.47
CA ARG A 83 -7.26 -28.36 -4.37
C ARG A 83 -6.47 -28.28 -5.66
N THR A 84 -7.14 -27.87 -6.74
CA THR A 84 -6.55 -27.69 -8.06
C THR A 84 -7.06 -26.39 -8.67
N VAL A 85 -6.29 -25.81 -9.59
CA VAL A 85 -6.72 -24.61 -10.34
C VAL A 85 -7.94 -24.89 -11.22
N GLY A 86 -8.24 -26.17 -11.49
CA GLY A 86 -9.41 -26.57 -12.28
C GLY A 86 -9.34 -26.23 -13.76
N ASP A 87 -8.19 -25.79 -14.27
CA ASP A 87 -8.01 -25.51 -15.69
C ASP A 87 -7.63 -26.75 -16.51
N GLY A 88 -7.67 -26.63 -17.84
CA GLY A 88 -7.37 -27.73 -18.76
C GLY A 88 -5.90 -28.22 -18.77
N ARG A 89 -5.03 -27.65 -17.93
CA ARG A 89 -3.64 -28.11 -17.76
C ARG A 89 -3.46 -28.99 -16.53
N VAL A 90 -4.48 -29.12 -15.67
CA VAL A 90 -4.46 -30.07 -14.55
C VAL A 90 -4.52 -31.50 -15.10
N ARG A 91 -3.59 -32.36 -14.67
CA ARG A 91 -3.57 -33.77 -15.08
C ARG A 91 -4.82 -34.48 -14.57
N GLY A 92 -5.37 -35.41 -15.35
CA GLY A 92 -6.61 -36.14 -14.99
C GLY A 92 -6.53 -36.84 -13.62
N GLN A 93 -5.39 -37.43 -13.29
CA GLN A 93 -5.16 -38.06 -11.97
C GLN A 93 -5.24 -37.05 -10.81
N HIS A 94 -4.75 -35.81 -11.01
CA HIS A 94 -4.81 -34.77 -9.98
C HIS A 94 -6.20 -34.14 -9.88
N ALA A 95 -6.90 -34.00 -11.02
CA ALA A 95 -8.27 -33.51 -11.05
C ALA A 95 -9.22 -34.46 -10.32
N ALA A 96 -9.00 -35.78 -10.41
CA ALA A 96 -9.77 -36.78 -9.69
C ALA A 96 -9.67 -36.65 -8.16
N LEU A 97 -8.56 -36.09 -7.65
CA LEU A 97 -8.35 -35.85 -6.23
C LEU A 97 -8.97 -34.53 -5.73
N ALA A 98 -9.42 -33.64 -6.62
CA ALA A 98 -9.96 -32.34 -6.24
C ALA A 98 -11.13 -32.46 -5.24
N GLY A 99 -11.01 -31.76 -4.10
CA GLY A 99 -11.98 -31.76 -3.02
C GLY A 99 -11.86 -32.95 -2.05
N GLN A 100 -11.00 -33.93 -2.32
CA GLN A 100 -10.81 -35.06 -1.41
C GLN A 100 -9.98 -34.67 -0.19
N GLN A 101 -10.37 -35.16 0.98
CA GLN A 101 -9.59 -35.06 2.21
C GLN A 101 -8.54 -36.18 2.24
N ARG A 102 -7.26 -35.82 2.34
CA ARG A 102 -6.11 -36.75 2.29
C ARG A 102 -5.17 -36.55 3.47
N GLN A 103 -4.33 -37.54 3.71
CA GLN A 103 -3.23 -37.48 4.68
C GLN A 103 -1.90 -37.26 3.96
N TRP A 104 -0.93 -36.63 4.63
CA TRP A 104 0.42 -36.39 4.07
C TRP A 104 1.26 -37.66 3.84
N ASN A 105 0.80 -38.82 4.31
CA ASN A 105 1.41 -40.12 4.05
C ASN A 105 0.85 -40.79 2.77
N ASP A 106 -0.17 -40.19 2.14
CA ASP A 106 -0.90 -40.75 1.01
C ASP A 106 -0.49 -40.04 -0.30
N SER A 107 0.47 -40.64 -1.01
CA SER A 107 1.03 -40.12 -2.28
C SER A 107 0.00 -40.19 -3.43
N PRO A 108 0.06 -39.30 -4.44
CA PRO A 108 0.97 -38.16 -4.62
C PRO A 108 0.62 -36.98 -3.70
N ASP A 109 1.59 -36.08 -3.48
CA ASP A 109 1.38 -34.83 -2.73
C ASP A 109 1.13 -33.61 -3.65
N PRO A 110 0.40 -32.58 -3.20
CA PRO A 110 0.20 -31.36 -3.99
C PRO A 110 1.54 -30.66 -4.27
N GLY A 111 1.78 -30.32 -5.53
CA GLY A 111 3.02 -29.67 -5.96
C GLY A 111 4.21 -30.60 -6.20
N GLU A 112 4.05 -31.92 -6.01
CA GLU A 112 5.11 -32.91 -6.23
C GLU A 112 5.45 -33.10 -7.72
N ASP A 113 4.47 -33.01 -8.62
CA ASP A 113 4.75 -33.09 -10.05
C ASP A 113 5.33 -31.79 -10.62
N PHE A 114 6.11 -31.92 -11.70
CA PHE A 114 6.56 -30.78 -12.50
C PHE A 114 5.38 -29.93 -13.00
N ASN A 115 5.49 -28.61 -12.89
CA ASN A 115 4.44 -27.63 -13.21
C ASN A 115 3.07 -27.88 -12.55
N CYS A 116 3.04 -28.66 -11.46
CA CYS A 116 1.82 -28.84 -10.70
C CYS A 116 1.41 -27.53 -10.01
N ARG A 117 0.12 -27.22 -10.13
CA ARG A 117 -0.58 -26.10 -9.47
C ARG A 117 -1.69 -26.62 -8.55
N CYS A 118 -1.50 -27.81 -7.99
CA CYS A 118 -2.36 -28.30 -6.92
C CYS A 118 -1.81 -27.79 -5.59
N TRP A 119 -2.70 -27.55 -4.62
CA TRP A 119 -2.30 -27.14 -3.28
C TRP A 119 -3.10 -27.89 -2.21
N ALA A 120 -2.55 -27.90 -1.00
CA ALA A 120 -3.21 -28.45 0.17
C ALA A 120 -3.91 -27.33 0.93
N GLU A 121 -5.23 -27.39 1.01
CA GLU A 121 -5.98 -26.55 1.95
C GLU A 121 -5.98 -27.24 3.33
N PRO A 122 -5.48 -26.59 4.39
CA PRO A 122 -5.45 -27.20 5.72
C PRO A 122 -6.86 -27.48 6.24
N VAL A 123 -7.04 -28.60 6.96
CA VAL A 123 -8.28 -28.95 7.64
C VAL A 123 -8.10 -28.68 9.13
N SER A 124 -9.07 -28.02 9.76
CA SER A 124 -9.01 -27.73 11.18
C SER A 124 -9.19 -29.00 12.02
N ALA A 125 -8.80 -28.96 13.30
CA ALA A 125 -9.08 -30.05 14.24
C ALA A 125 -10.58 -30.43 14.32
N THR A 126 -11.47 -29.52 13.90
CA THR A 126 -12.92 -29.74 13.82
C THR A 126 -13.38 -30.41 12.52
N GLY A 127 -12.46 -30.82 11.64
CA GLY A 127 -12.77 -31.48 10.36
C GLY A 127 -13.42 -30.56 9.34
N LYS A 128 -13.56 -29.27 9.64
CA LYS A 128 -13.99 -28.27 8.65
C LYS A 128 -12.77 -27.85 7.84
N PRO A 129 -12.96 -27.46 6.55
CA PRO A 129 -11.91 -26.72 5.87
C PRO A 129 -11.50 -25.62 6.83
N GLN A 130 -10.22 -25.58 7.19
CA GLN A 130 -9.64 -24.41 7.80
C GLN A 130 -9.52 -23.45 6.63
N GLY A 131 -10.68 -22.97 6.16
CA GLY A 131 -10.75 -21.82 5.27
C GLY A 131 -9.81 -20.81 5.90
N PRO A 132 -8.86 -20.30 5.11
CA PRO A 132 -7.54 -19.93 5.60
C PRO A 132 -7.63 -19.37 7.02
N LEU A 133 -7.00 -20.00 8.01
CA LEU A 133 -6.64 -19.32 9.28
C LEU A 133 -5.57 -18.25 9.02
N ASP A 134 -5.70 -17.63 7.86
CA ASP A 134 -4.92 -16.58 7.31
C ASP A 134 -5.79 -15.39 7.66
N CYS A 135 -5.26 -14.52 8.50
CA CYS A 135 -5.77 -13.18 8.61
C CYS A 135 -5.53 -12.44 7.28
N ARG A 136 -5.72 -13.09 6.13
CA ARG A 136 -5.41 -12.61 4.78
C ARG A 136 -6.34 -11.50 4.46
N GLU A 137 -7.63 -11.72 4.70
CA GLU A 137 -8.65 -10.73 4.42
C GLU A 137 -8.43 -9.52 5.32
N GLU A 138 -8.09 -9.73 6.59
CA GLU A 138 -7.75 -8.66 7.53
C GLU A 138 -6.43 -7.95 7.19
N ARG A 139 -5.41 -8.68 6.75
CA ARG A 139 -4.10 -8.15 6.37
C ARG A 139 -4.19 -7.41 5.02
N ASP A 140 -4.84 -8.00 4.02
CA ASP A 140 -5.13 -7.36 2.74
C ASP A 140 -5.98 -6.09 2.95
N ALA A 141 -6.91 -6.11 3.92
CA ALA A 141 -7.67 -4.92 4.32
C ALA A 141 -6.77 -3.87 5.00
N ALA A 142 -5.85 -4.28 5.88
CA ALA A 142 -4.90 -3.39 6.53
C ALA A 142 -3.93 -2.76 5.51
N ASP A 143 -3.34 -3.57 4.62
CA ASP A 143 -2.45 -3.13 3.54
C ASP A 143 -3.18 -2.15 2.59
N LEU A 144 -4.46 -2.44 2.26
CA LEU A 144 -5.29 -1.56 1.44
C LEU A 144 -5.59 -0.24 2.17
N ALA A 145 -5.84 -0.27 3.48
CA ALA A 145 -6.05 0.92 4.29
C ALA A 145 -4.77 1.77 4.37
N GLU A 146 -3.62 1.15 4.61
CA GLU A 146 -2.31 1.81 4.62
C GLU A 146 -2.04 2.51 3.28
N LYS A 147 -2.29 1.81 2.16
CA LYS A 147 -2.16 2.37 0.83
C LYS A 147 -3.02 3.62 0.62
N LYS A 148 -4.29 3.59 1.05
CA LYS A 148 -5.18 4.76 0.97
C LYS A 148 -4.68 5.93 1.81
N VAL A 149 -4.20 5.66 3.02
CA VAL A 149 -3.58 6.68 3.88
C VAL A 149 -2.37 7.31 3.18
N GLN A 150 -1.54 6.50 2.52
CA GLN A 150 -0.38 7.01 1.79
C GLN A 150 -0.78 7.86 0.57
N GLU A 151 -1.78 7.44 -0.20
CA GLU A 151 -2.31 8.22 -1.33
C GLU A 151 -2.83 9.59 -0.86
N ILE A 152 -3.52 9.66 0.28
CA ILE A 152 -3.99 10.93 0.86
C ILE A 152 -2.81 11.80 1.32
N LYS A 153 -1.78 11.23 1.95
CA LYS A 153 -0.57 11.96 2.35
C LYS A 153 0.13 12.60 1.15
N ASP A 154 0.24 11.87 0.04
CA ASP A 154 0.88 12.37 -1.19
C ASP A 154 0.08 13.55 -1.79
N LEU A 155 -1.26 13.50 -1.74
CA LEU A 155 -2.12 14.63 -2.16
C LEU A 155 -1.91 15.88 -1.28
N ILE A 156 -1.80 15.70 0.04
CA ILE A 156 -1.54 16.80 0.97
C ILE A 156 -0.19 17.47 0.68
N ILE A 157 0.85 16.67 0.38
CA ILE A 157 2.17 17.19 -0.02
C ILE A 157 2.05 18.02 -1.30
N GLY A 158 1.35 17.52 -2.32
CA GLY A 158 1.11 18.27 -3.56
C GLY A 158 0.40 19.61 -3.34
N LEU A 159 -0.60 19.66 -2.43
CA LEU A 159 -1.25 20.92 -2.07
C LEU A 159 -0.30 21.91 -1.38
N ALA A 160 0.62 21.43 -0.54
CA ALA A 160 1.61 22.28 0.12
C ALA A 160 2.58 22.91 -0.89
N GLU A 161 3.02 22.15 -1.89
CA GLU A 161 3.86 22.65 -2.98
C GLU A 161 3.14 23.72 -3.82
N ASP A 162 1.88 23.49 -4.15
CA ASP A 162 1.05 24.46 -4.87
C ASP A 162 0.87 25.76 -4.07
N ALA A 163 0.63 25.66 -2.76
CA ALA A 163 0.54 26.81 -1.87
C ALA A 163 1.86 27.62 -1.84
N GLN A 164 3.01 26.95 -1.88
CA GLN A 164 4.31 27.59 -1.97
C GLN A 164 4.51 28.35 -3.29
N LYS A 165 4.11 27.76 -4.42
CA LYS A 165 4.15 28.44 -5.74
C LYS A 165 3.27 29.68 -5.74
N ILE A 166 2.07 29.58 -5.20
CA ILE A 166 1.15 30.72 -5.06
C ILE A 166 1.76 31.82 -4.19
N LYS A 167 2.40 31.46 -3.08
CA LYS A 167 3.11 32.41 -2.23
C LYS A 167 4.22 33.14 -3.00
N GLN A 168 5.03 32.42 -3.77
CA GLN A 168 6.08 33.00 -4.61
C GLN A 168 5.51 33.97 -5.66
N GLU A 169 4.40 33.62 -6.32
CA GLU A 169 3.74 34.53 -7.27
C GLU A 169 3.22 35.80 -6.58
N LYS A 170 2.64 35.66 -5.38
CA LYS A 170 2.19 36.80 -4.57
C LYS A 170 3.37 37.71 -4.20
N ASP A 171 4.48 37.14 -3.74
CA ASP A 171 5.67 37.89 -3.35
C ASP A 171 6.29 38.64 -4.55
N GLU A 172 6.26 38.03 -5.74
CA GLU A 172 6.69 38.69 -6.98
C GLU A 172 5.79 39.87 -7.37
N ILE A 173 4.47 39.74 -7.23
CA ILE A 173 3.53 40.85 -7.46
C ILE A 173 3.79 41.99 -6.47
N ILE A 174 3.99 41.66 -5.20
CA ILE A 174 4.33 42.62 -4.13
C ILE A 174 5.61 43.38 -4.48
N ARG A 175 6.63 42.66 -4.93
CA ARG A 175 7.91 43.25 -5.34
C ARG A 175 7.72 44.25 -6.49
N ARG A 176 6.92 43.91 -7.51
CA ARG A 176 6.62 44.81 -8.64
C ARG A 176 5.85 46.05 -8.21
N LEU A 177 4.81 45.89 -7.38
CA LEU A 177 4.05 47.02 -6.82
C LEU A 177 4.95 47.95 -6.00
N THR A 178 5.87 47.39 -5.22
CA THR A 178 6.86 48.15 -4.44
C THR A 178 7.79 48.98 -5.33
N GLN A 179 8.20 48.44 -6.48
CA GLN A 179 9.00 49.17 -7.46
C GLN A 179 8.24 50.31 -8.13
N LEU A 180 6.94 50.12 -8.41
CA LEU A 180 6.10 51.12 -9.08
C LEU A 180 5.69 52.29 -8.16
N PHE A 181 5.34 52.00 -6.90
CA PHE A 181 4.70 52.98 -6.01
C PHE A 181 5.56 53.42 -4.81
N GLY A 182 6.75 52.85 -4.64
CA GLY A 182 7.59 53.06 -3.45
C GLY A 182 7.13 52.25 -2.23
N GLY A 183 8.04 51.97 -1.30
CA GLY A 183 7.86 50.99 -0.22
C GLY A 183 6.69 51.25 0.74
N VAL A 184 6.35 52.51 1.00
CA VAL A 184 5.28 52.87 1.96
C VAL A 184 3.89 52.57 1.39
N LEU A 185 3.67 52.82 0.09
CA LEU A 185 2.37 52.59 -0.54
C LEU A 185 2.10 51.08 -0.73
N ALA A 186 3.13 50.31 -1.06
CA ALA A 186 3.00 48.87 -1.29
C ALA A 186 2.56 48.10 -0.04
N ILE A 187 3.04 48.46 1.14
CA ILE A 187 2.65 47.81 2.41
C ILE A 187 1.15 48.03 2.72
N HIS A 188 0.62 49.22 2.44
CA HIS A 188 -0.80 49.51 2.64
C HIS A 188 -1.69 48.74 1.66
N ILE A 189 -1.27 48.60 0.40
CA ILE A 189 -2.01 47.86 -0.63
C ILE A 189 -2.14 46.35 -0.28
N ILE A 190 -1.11 45.77 0.35
CA ILE A 190 -1.09 44.33 0.71
C ILE A 190 -2.04 43.98 1.86
N ASN A 191 -2.19 44.89 2.83
CA ASN A 191 -3.03 44.70 4.00
C ASN A 191 -4.49 45.15 3.79
N TRP A 192 -4.85 45.61 2.60
CA TRP A 192 -6.21 46.06 2.34
C TRP A 192 -7.21 44.91 2.20
N PRO A 193 -8.40 45.05 2.81
CA PRO A 193 -9.46 44.07 2.68
C PRO A 193 -9.92 43.93 1.22
N ALA A 194 -10.45 42.76 0.86
CA ALA A 194 -10.85 42.41 -0.51
C ALA A 194 -11.72 43.45 -1.24
N LYS A 195 -12.58 44.17 -0.49
CA LYS A 195 -13.48 45.21 -1.00
C LYS A 195 -12.78 46.51 -1.42
N TRP A 196 -11.50 46.67 -1.13
CA TRP A 196 -10.76 47.89 -1.42
C TRP A 196 -10.22 47.94 -2.85
N LEU A 197 -10.04 46.78 -3.51
CA LEU A 197 -9.69 46.73 -4.94
C LEU A 197 -10.74 47.46 -5.79
N ASP A 198 -12.01 47.35 -5.43
CA ASP A 198 -13.12 48.03 -6.10
C ASP A 198 -13.05 49.57 -5.94
N ASN A 199 -12.49 50.06 -4.82
CA ASN A 199 -12.33 51.49 -4.53
C ASN A 199 -10.96 52.04 -4.94
N MET A 200 -10.01 51.17 -5.32
CA MET A 200 -8.63 51.56 -5.63
C MET A 200 -8.55 52.41 -6.90
N HIS A 201 -9.46 52.16 -7.86
CA HIS A 201 -9.60 52.97 -9.07
C HIS A 201 -9.94 54.44 -8.74
N GLU A 202 -10.80 54.69 -7.75
CA GLU A 202 -11.14 56.07 -7.36
C GLU A 202 -9.98 56.77 -6.62
N ALA A 203 -9.29 56.05 -5.74
CA ALA A 203 -8.16 56.60 -4.98
C ALA A 203 -6.95 56.95 -5.88
N ILE A 204 -6.67 56.13 -6.90
CA ILE A 204 -5.58 56.38 -7.86
C ILE A 204 -5.92 57.56 -8.78
N ARG A 205 -7.17 57.63 -9.26
CA ARG A 205 -7.68 58.75 -10.06
C ARG A 205 -7.58 60.09 -9.32
N PHE A 206 -7.80 60.09 -8.00
CA PHE A 206 -7.76 61.31 -7.18
C PHE A 206 -6.33 61.87 -6.96
N ASN A 207 -5.31 61.01 -6.88
CA ASN A 207 -3.96 61.43 -6.45
C ASN A 207 -2.95 61.70 -7.58
N PHE A 208 -3.10 61.13 -8.79
CA PHE A 208 -2.03 61.14 -9.80
C PHE A 208 -2.30 61.93 -11.09
N GLY A 209 -3.49 62.47 -11.30
CA GLY A 209 -3.83 63.28 -12.49
C GLY A 209 -3.93 62.50 -13.81
N ILE A 210 -4.66 63.06 -14.78
CA ILE A 210 -5.17 62.36 -15.99
C ILE A 210 -4.06 61.81 -16.94
N GLN A 211 -2.84 62.36 -16.89
CA GLN A 211 -1.83 62.10 -17.92
C GLN A 211 -0.94 60.86 -17.65
N ILE A 212 -0.89 60.39 -16.40
CA ILE A 212 -0.24 59.12 -16.02
C ILE A 212 -1.22 57.93 -16.11
N GLU A 213 -2.51 58.23 -16.28
CA GLU A 213 -3.65 57.31 -16.13
C GLU A 213 -3.58 56.14 -17.14
N ASN A 214 -3.33 56.39 -18.44
CA ASN A 214 -3.47 55.33 -19.45
C ASN A 214 -2.38 54.23 -19.41
N GLN A 215 -1.14 54.56 -19.04
CA GLN A 215 -0.05 53.57 -19.02
C GLN A 215 -0.05 52.73 -17.74
N LEU A 216 -0.32 53.37 -16.59
CA LEU A 216 -0.37 52.67 -15.30
C LEU A 216 -1.69 51.91 -15.10
N GLN A 217 -2.80 52.37 -15.68
CA GLN A 217 -4.10 51.71 -15.54
C GLN A 217 -4.10 50.29 -16.12
N GLY A 218 -3.46 50.08 -17.28
CA GLY A 218 -3.34 48.73 -17.85
C GLY A 218 -2.54 47.77 -16.97
N GLU A 219 -1.48 48.25 -16.32
CA GLU A 219 -0.69 47.43 -15.38
C GLU A 219 -1.45 47.16 -14.07
N ILE A 220 -2.18 48.14 -13.55
CA ILE A 220 -3.00 48.00 -12.35
C ILE A 220 -4.13 47.00 -12.57
N GLU A 221 -4.88 47.12 -13.67
CA GLU A 221 -5.96 46.19 -14.03
C GLU A 221 -5.39 44.77 -14.23
N PHE A 222 -4.25 44.63 -14.91
CA PHE A 222 -3.57 43.35 -15.09
C PHE A 222 -3.15 42.70 -13.76
N LEU A 223 -2.54 43.48 -12.85
CA LEU A 223 -2.12 42.98 -11.54
C LEU A 223 -3.33 42.67 -10.63
N GLY A 224 -4.38 43.48 -10.68
CA GLY A 224 -5.63 43.27 -9.96
C GLY A 224 -6.31 41.95 -10.34
N GLU A 225 -6.46 41.70 -11.64
CA GLU A 225 -7.01 40.44 -12.15
C GLU A 225 -6.13 39.24 -11.80
N ARG A 226 -4.80 39.40 -11.80
CA ARG A 226 -3.88 38.34 -11.40
C ARG A 226 -3.99 38.02 -9.90
N LEU A 227 -4.11 39.03 -9.04
CA LEU A 227 -4.32 38.85 -7.60
C LEU A 227 -5.68 38.20 -7.30
N LYS A 228 -6.73 38.56 -8.04
CA LYS A 228 -8.05 37.92 -7.95
C LYS A 228 -7.96 36.42 -8.25
N ARG A 229 -7.35 36.04 -9.37
CA ARG A 229 -7.11 34.62 -9.72
C ARG A 229 -6.29 33.88 -8.67
N ILE A 230 -5.26 34.51 -8.11
CA ILE A 230 -4.46 33.92 -7.03
C ILE A 230 -5.33 33.68 -5.79
N ARG A 231 -6.18 34.63 -5.40
CA ARG A 231 -7.09 34.48 -4.27
C ARG A 231 -8.06 33.31 -4.46
N GLU A 232 -8.67 33.21 -5.64
CA GLU A 232 -9.57 32.11 -5.98
C GLU A 232 -8.86 30.75 -5.87
N LYS A 233 -7.63 30.64 -6.40
CA LYS A 233 -6.80 29.44 -6.24
C LYS A 233 -6.46 29.13 -4.78
N ILE A 234 -6.18 30.13 -3.95
CA ILE A 234 -5.93 29.91 -2.51
C ILE A 234 -7.18 29.34 -1.84
N GLN A 235 -8.35 29.92 -2.10
CA GLN A 235 -9.60 29.44 -1.51
C GLN A 235 -9.91 28.02 -1.95
N GLU A 236 -9.77 27.71 -3.24
CA GLU A 236 -9.94 26.36 -3.78
C GLU A 236 -9.01 25.36 -3.08
N LYS A 237 -7.74 25.71 -2.88
CA LYS A 237 -6.76 24.84 -2.20
C LYS A 237 -7.05 24.66 -0.72
N LEU A 238 -7.58 25.69 -0.04
CA LEU A 238 -8.04 25.57 1.35
C LEU A 238 -9.25 24.65 1.47
N ASP A 239 -10.21 24.77 0.57
CA ASP A 239 -11.40 23.91 0.54
C ASP A 239 -11.01 22.45 0.23
N GLN A 240 -10.09 22.23 -0.71
CA GLN A 240 -9.51 20.90 -1.01
C GLN A 240 -8.81 20.30 0.21
N ARG A 241 -8.01 21.10 0.93
CA ARG A 241 -7.32 20.64 2.14
C ARG A 241 -8.30 20.22 3.24
N ALA A 242 -9.35 21.01 3.48
CA ALA A 242 -10.37 20.68 4.48
C ALA A 242 -11.06 19.33 4.19
N ILE A 243 -11.33 19.04 2.91
CA ILE A 243 -11.89 17.74 2.50
C ILE A 243 -10.88 16.61 2.74
N LEU A 244 -9.61 16.81 2.40
CA LEU A 244 -8.57 15.80 2.60
C LEU A 244 -8.32 15.50 4.07
N ASP A 245 -8.36 16.52 4.95
CA ASP A 245 -8.18 16.32 6.39
C ASP A 245 -9.27 15.40 6.97
N VAL A 246 -10.54 15.56 6.53
CA VAL A 246 -11.65 14.68 6.93
C VAL A 246 -11.49 13.26 6.37
N LEU A 247 -11.05 13.13 5.11
CA LEU A 247 -10.79 11.81 4.51
C LEU A 247 -9.63 11.09 5.20
N LEU A 248 -8.60 11.82 5.61
CA LEU A 248 -7.46 11.27 6.33
C LEU A 248 -7.88 10.73 7.69
N GLU A 249 -8.66 11.50 8.47
CA GLU A 249 -9.18 11.08 9.77
C GLU A 249 -9.99 9.78 9.64
N LYS A 250 -10.94 9.75 8.71
CA LYS A 250 -11.72 8.52 8.44
C LYS A 250 -10.86 7.33 8.02
N SER A 251 -9.85 7.56 7.18
CA SER A 251 -8.98 6.47 6.71
C SER A 251 -8.06 5.96 7.82
N LEU A 252 -7.67 6.81 8.77
CA LEU A 252 -6.92 6.42 9.97
C LEU A 252 -7.77 5.59 10.93
N ASP A 253 -9.05 5.92 11.07
CA ASP A 253 -10.00 5.11 11.85
C ASP A 253 -10.18 3.72 11.22
N ASP A 254 -10.40 3.66 9.90
CA ASP A 254 -10.52 2.41 9.15
C ASP A 254 -9.24 1.56 9.27
N TYR A 255 -8.06 2.19 9.22
CA TYR A 255 -6.76 1.53 9.41
C TYR A 255 -6.61 0.96 10.82
N THR A 256 -6.94 1.75 11.85
CA THR A 256 -6.83 1.34 13.26
C THR A 256 -7.75 0.16 13.58
N GLU A 257 -8.97 0.17 13.04
CA GLU A 257 -9.91 -0.94 13.18
C GLU A 257 -9.42 -2.19 12.41
N ALA A 258 -8.80 -2.04 11.25
CA ALA A 258 -8.21 -3.16 10.51
C ALA A 258 -7.01 -3.78 11.26
N GLU A 259 -6.10 -2.98 11.79
CA GLU A 259 -4.99 -3.46 12.64
C GLU A 259 -5.49 -4.22 13.86
N LYS A 260 -6.51 -3.69 14.54
CA LYS A 260 -7.11 -4.36 15.70
C LYS A 260 -7.68 -5.74 15.35
N ARG A 261 -8.36 -5.86 14.20
CA ARG A 261 -8.88 -7.15 13.71
C ARG A 261 -7.76 -8.13 13.39
N LEU A 262 -6.67 -7.62 12.81
CA LEU A 262 -5.47 -8.41 12.53
C LEU A 262 -4.85 -8.92 13.84
N ASP A 263 -4.68 -8.07 14.85
CA ASP A 263 -4.15 -8.43 16.16
C ASP A 263 -5.03 -9.48 16.87
N ASP A 264 -6.35 -9.29 16.86
CA ASP A 264 -7.32 -10.24 17.42
C ASP A 264 -7.24 -11.59 16.71
N CYS A 265 -7.06 -11.58 15.39
CA CYS A 265 -6.90 -12.78 14.58
C CYS A 265 -5.58 -13.52 14.89
N MET A 266 -4.47 -12.78 14.98
CA MET A 266 -3.16 -13.33 15.35
C MET A 266 -3.14 -13.88 16.79
N SER A 267 -3.83 -13.22 17.72
CA SER A 267 -3.97 -13.67 19.12
C SER A 267 -4.69 -15.01 19.21
N LYS A 268 -5.82 -15.16 18.50
CA LYS A 268 -6.56 -16.43 18.42
C LYS A 268 -5.73 -17.57 17.83
N LYS A 269 -4.86 -17.25 16.85
CA LYS A 269 -3.95 -18.23 16.25
C LYS A 269 -2.98 -18.79 17.29
N ASN A 270 -2.39 -17.92 18.12
CA ASN A 270 -1.48 -18.34 19.18
C ASN A 270 -2.17 -19.21 20.24
N GLU A 271 -3.38 -18.87 20.66
CA GLU A 271 -4.15 -19.67 21.63
C GLU A 271 -4.51 -21.07 21.08
N SER A 272 -4.86 -21.15 19.80
CA SER A 272 -5.18 -22.43 19.15
C SER A 272 -3.96 -23.33 18.91
N GLY A 273 -2.75 -22.77 18.93
CA GLY A 273 -1.48 -23.50 18.82
C GLY A 273 -0.96 -24.06 20.14
N VAL A 274 -1.48 -23.61 21.29
CA VAL A 274 -1.15 -24.19 22.61
C VAL A 274 -2.07 -25.40 22.86
N ILE A 275 -1.90 -26.46 22.07
CA ILE A 275 -2.34 -27.79 22.49
C ILE A 275 -1.23 -28.32 23.38
N SER A 276 -1.50 -28.40 24.68
CA SER A 276 -0.57 -28.89 25.70
C SER A 276 0.00 -30.26 25.30
N VAL A 277 1.33 -30.32 25.20
CA VAL A 277 2.13 -31.55 25.16
C VAL A 277 2.02 -32.29 26.49
#